data_AF-A0A9X3MVF3-F1
#
_entry.id   AF-A0A9X3MVF3-F1
#
_cell.length_a   1.000
_cell.length_b   1.000
_cell.length_c   1.000
_cell.angle_alpha   90.00
_cell.angle_beta   90.00
_cell.angle_gamma   90.00
#
_symmetry.space_group_name_H-M   'P 1'
#
loop_
_entity.id
_entity.type
_entity.pdbx_description
1 polymer ?
#
loop_
_entity_poly.entity_id
_entity_poly.type
_entity_poly.pdbx_seq_one_letter_code
_entity_poly.pdbx_strand_id
1 'polypeptide(L)'
;MRRREELVTAARRVIGRDGFAAATVGTITREAGASLGLLNYHFDSKDDVVAEAFAAAAHEDLAALEAISRRFEAPPDRLAAYLDQSEWADASSWRLWVDAWGESVHSPLVRDTLGRFDVGWRAVLAEVLEDGVRQGCWRCDDPQDTAARLVAVIDGIGLHTTVHAEDVPPERAAAWARRLAELELGVALPEAPPPVVIPVAPRVHSTRIEIRGRDLDAHGHVDPAALFAFLEEARSAWLGERVPDAVVTHVSVAYRRPLGRDAVTLTCTLDTVGRVTFRTRETVATDAGVAVEAATTLEVPGRALTGAEREELAR
;
A
#
# COMPACT_ATOMS: atom_id res chain seq x y z
N MET A 1 -4.96 25.64 -10.67
CA MET A 1 -4.65 24.21 -10.51
C MET A 1 -4.65 23.80 -9.04
N ARG A 2 -3.73 24.30 -8.20
CA ARG A 2 -3.66 23.97 -6.77
C ARG A 2 -4.99 23.95 -5.98
N ARG A 3 -5.86 24.95 -6.15
CA ARG A 3 -7.17 24.99 -5.43
C ARG A 3 -8.19 23.95 -5.92
N ARG A 4 -8.12 23.56 -7.19
CA ARG A 4 -8.98 22.50 -7.75
C ARG A 4 -8.53 21.13 -7.23
N GLU A 5 -7.23 20.87 -7.24
CA GLU A 5 -6.62 19.66 -6.66
C GLU A 5 -6.93 19.50 -5.16
N GLU A 6 -6.90 20.60 -4.39
CA GLU A 6 -7.27 20.59 -2.97
C GLU A 6 -8.74 20.15 -2.75
N LEU A 7 -9.66 20.63 -3.60
CA LEU A 7 -11.08 20.22 -3.55
C LEU A 7 -11.27 18.74 -3.94
N VAL A 8 -10.56 18.27 -4.97
CA VAL A 8 -10.57 16.85 -5.39
C VAL A 8 -10.02 15.96 -4.29
N THR A 9 -8.91 16.36 -3.66
CA THR A 9 -8.28 15.63 -2.55
C THR A 9 -9.23 15.56 -1.34
N ALA A 10 -9.88 16.67 -1.00
CA ALA A 10 -10.88 16.70 0.06
C ALA A 10 -12.07 15.80 -0.26
N ALA A 11 -12.59 15.85 -1.49
CA ALA A 11 -13.66 14.96 -1.93
C ALA A 11 -13.24 13.48 -1.84
N ARG A 12 -12.02 13.14 -2.26
CA ARG A 12 -11.49 11.76 -2.14
C ARG A 12 -11.45 11.29 -0.69
N ARG A 13 -11.02 12.15 0.24
CA ARG A 13 -11.04 11.84 1.69
C ARG A 13 -12.45 11.59 2.22
N VAL A 14 -13.41 12.44 1.82
CA VAL A 14 -14.82 12.27 2.22
C VAL A 14 -15.39 10.97 1.66
N ILE A 15 -15.17 10.69 0.37
CA ILE A 15 -15.67 9.47 -0.28
C ILE A 15 -15.06 8.22 0.38
N GLY A 16 -13.74 8.20 0.61
CA GLY A 16 -13.08 7.05 1.23
C GLY A 16 -13.50 6.81 2.68
N ARG A 17 -13.90 7.85 3.42
CA ARG A 17 -14.33 7.74 4.83
C ARG A 17 -15.82 7.48 4.98
N ASP A 18 -16.65 8.19 4.21
CA ASP A 18 -18.08 8.32 4.44
C ASP A 18 -18.94 7.84 3.24
N GLY A 19 -18.32 7.44 2.13
CA GLY A 19 -18.98 7.00 0.90
C GLY A 19 -19.45 8.15 -0.01
N PHE A 20 -19.87 7.79 -1.24
CA PHE A 20 -20.30 8.77 -2.27
C PHE A 20 -21.50 9.63 -1.83
N ALA A 21 -22.45 9.05 -1.09
CA ALA A 21 -23.66 9.75 -0.64
C ALA A 21 -23.34 10.89 0.34
N ALA A 22 -22.30 10.74 1.17
CA ALA A 22 -21.89 11.75 2.15
C ALA A 22 -21.04 12.88 1.55
N ALA A 23 -20.53 12.71 0.32
CA ALA A 23 -19.73 13.68 -0.43
C ALA A 23 -20.58 14.84 -0.98
N THR A 24 -21.30 15.52 -0.10
CA THR A 24 -22.06 16.72 -0.44
C THR A 24 -21.13 17.92 -0.64
N VAL A 25 -21.57 18.91 -1.42
CA VAL A 25 -20.84 20.18 -1.60
C VAL A 25 -20.44 20.79 -0.25
N GLY A 26 -21.33 20.77 0.74
CA GLY A 26 -21.07 21.28 2.09
C GLY A 26 -20.03 20.47 2.86
N THR A 27 -20.02 19.14 2.71
CA THR A 27 -19.00 18.28 3.33
C THR A 27 -17.63 18.49 2.69
N ILE A 28 -17.57 18.52 1.35
CA ILE A 28 -16.34 18.68 0.57
C ILE A 28 -15.69 20.04 0.86
N THR A 29 -16.46 21.12 0.80
CA THR A 29 -15.95 22.48 1.08
C THR A 29 -15.44 22.62 2.51
N ARG A 30 -16.13 22.02 3.49
CA ARG A 30 -15.67 21.99 4.88
C ARG A 30 -14.37 21.23 5.04
N GLU A 31 -14.27 20.03 4.45
CA GLU A 31 -13.05 19.20 4.45
C GLU A 31 -11.87 19.93 3.75
N ALA A 32 -12.15 20.71 2.72
CA ALA A 32 -11.14 21.49 1.99
C ALA A 32 -10.79 22.83 2.65
N GLY A 33 -11.52 23.27 3.69
CA GLY A 33 -11.41 24.64 4.20
C GLY A 33 -11.75 25.71 3.15
N ALA A 34 -12.62 25.37 2.20
CA ALA A 34 -13.00 26.19 1.04
C ALA A 34 -14.42 26.76 1.16
N SER A 35 -14.73 27.78 0.37
CA SER A 35 -16.10 28.33 0.26
C SER A 35 -16.90 27.63 -0.84
N LEU A 36 -18.23 27.66 -0.72
CA LEU A 36 -19.14 27.20 -1.78
C LEU A 36 -18.86 27.87 -3.13
N GLY A 37 -18.60 29.19 -3.11
CA GLY A 37 -18.29 29.95 -4.31
C GLY A 37 -17.01 29.48 -5.00
N LEU A 38 -16.01 29.03 -4.24
CA LEU A 38 -14.77 28.46 -4.82
C LEU A 38 -15.01 27.11 -5.48
N LEU A 39 -15.87 26.26 -4.90
CA LEU A 39 -16.22 24.97 -5.51
C LEU A 39 -17.01 25.18 -6.81
N ASN A 40 -18.05 26.00 -6.78
CA ASN A 40 -18.87 26.31 -7.96
C ASN A 40 -18.09 27.05 -9.07
N TYR A 41 -16.96 27.66 -8.74
CA TYR A 41 -16.05 28.24 -9.75
C TYR A 41 -15.25 27.16 -10.49
N HIS A 42 -14.97 26.02 -9.85
CA HIS A 42 -14.13 24.95 -10.41
C HIS A 42 -14.90 23.75 -10.97
N PHE A 43 -16.16 23.57 -10.55
CA PHE A 43 -16.99 22.44 -10.90
C PHE A 43 -18.42 22.90 -11.16
N ASP A 44 -19.02 22.39 -12.24
CA ASP A 44 -20.39 22.73 -12.63
C ASP A 44 -21.42 22.05 -11.72
N SER A 45 -21.07 20.92 -11.13
CA SER A 45 -21.91 20.16 -10.22
C SER A 45 -21.12 19.42 -9.13
N LYS A 46 -21.86 18.93 -8.12
CA LYS A 46 -21.32 17.98 -7.12
C LYS A 46 -20.78 16.72 -7.80
N ASP A 47 -21.45 16.26 -8.85
CA ASP A 47 -21.10 15.01 -9.53
C ASP A 47 -19.78 15.16 -10.29
N ASP A 48 -19.42 16.35 -10.78
CA ASP A 48 -18.13 16.61 -11.42
C ASP A 48 -16.97 16.47 -10.45
N VAL A 49 -17.05 17.06 -9.25
CA VAL A 49 -15.98 16.96 -8.25
C VAL A 49 -15.86 15.53 -7.70
N VAL A 50 -16.99 14.84 -7.53
CA VAL A 50 -17.03 13.45 -7.08
C VAL A 50 -16.47 12.50 -8.15
N ALA A 51 -16.86 12.67 -9.40
CA ALA A 51 -16.34 11.86 -10.51
C ALA A 51 -14.83 12.08 -10.71
N GLU A 52 -14.35 13.32 -10.56
CA GLU A 52 -12.91 13.59 -10.64
C GLU A 52 -12.12 13.00 -9.47
N ALA A 53 -12.67 13.09 -8.25
CA ALA A 53 -12.06 12.45 -7.07
C ALA A 53 -11.99 10.93 -7.22
N PHE A 54 -13.04 10.32 -7.76
CA PHE A 54 -13.06 8.90 -8.07
C PHE A 54 -12.10 8.55 -9.22
N ALA A 55 -12.02 9.37 -10.26
CA ALA A 55 -11.09 9.16 -11.37
C ALA A 55 -9.63 9.21 -10.92
N ALA A 56 -9.29 10.07 -9.95
CA ALA A 56 -7.97 10.10 -9.34
C ALA A 56 -7.66 8.79 -8.60
N ALA A 57 -8.61 8.26 -7.82
CA ALA A 57 -8.44 6.97 -7.14
C ALA A 57 -8.31 5.80 -8.13
N ALA A 58 -9.18 5.74 -9.14
CA ALA A 58 -9.11 4.73 -10.19
C ALA A 58 -7.78 4.77 -10.97
N HIS A 59 -7.23 5.97 -11.20
CA HIS A 59 -5.92 6.12 -11.84
C HIS A 59 -4.78 5.61 -10.95
N GLU A 60 -4.82 5.89 -9.64
CA GLU A 60 -3.85 5.36 -8.67
C GLU A 60 -3.89 3.83 -8.61
N ASP A 61 -5.08 3.23 -8.57
CA ASP A 61 -5.27 1.78 -8.55
C ASP A 61 -4.76 1.12 -9.86
N LEU A 62 -5.03 1.73 -11.02
CA LEU A 62 -4.53 1.23 -12.30
C LEU A 62 -3.01 1.34 -12.40
N ALA A 63 -2.43 2.44 -11.93
CA ALA A 63 -0.97 2.59 -11.90
C ALA A 63 -0.31 1.56 -10.98
N ALA A 64 -0.94 1.24 -9.84
CA ALA A 64 -0.46 0.18 -8.94
C ALA A 64 -0.48 -1.19 -9.61
N LEU A 65 -1.54 -1.53 -10.35
CA LEU A 65 -1.62 -2.75 -11.16
C LEU A 65 -0.51 -2.86 -12.19
N GLU A 66 -0.31 -1.79 -12.96
CA GLU A 66 0.75 -1.75 -13.97
C GLU A 66 2.14 -1.94 -13.34
N ALA A 67 2.39 -1.31 -12.20
CA ALA A 67 3.63 -1.44 -11.47
C ALA A 67 3.88 -2.88 -10.98
N ILE A 68 2.85 -3.56 -10.48
CA ILE A 68 2.93 -4.98 -10.08
C ILE A 68 3.23 -5.86 -11.30
N SER A 69 2.51 -5.64 -12.40
CA SER A 69 2.70 -6.42 -13.63
C SER A 69 4.12 -6.27 -14.18
N ARG A 70 4.71 -5.07 -14.14
CA ARG A 70 6.06 -4.80 -14.69
C ARG A 70 7.21 -5.26 -13.79
N ARG A 71 6.91 -5.73 -12.58
CA ARG A 71 7.92 -6.03 -11.56
C ARG A 71 8.64 -7.36 -11.76
N PHE A 72 7.99 -8.30 -12.44
CA PHE A 72 8.52 -9.63 -12.67
C PHE A 72 8.73 -9.84 -14.15
N GLU A 73 9.81 -10.52 -14.52
CA GLU A 73 10.11 -10.80 -15.92
C GLU A 73 9.24 -11.95 -16.46
N ALA A 74 9.04 -12.99 -15.67
CA ALA A 74 8.33 -14.19 -16.09
C ALA A 74 6.80 -14.02 -15.97
N PRO A 75 6.01 -14.30 -17.01
CA PRO A 75 4.55 -14.19 -16.97
C PRO A 75 3.86 -14.94 -15.82
N PRO A 76 4.28 -16.18 -15.45
CA PRO A 76 3.69 -16.87 -14.30
C PRO A 76 3.88 -16.10 -12.99
N ASP A 77 5.03 -15.47 -12.78
CA ASP A 77 5.31 -14.67 -11.58
C ASP A 77 4.53 -13.36 -11.59
N ARG A 78 4.39 -12.71 -12.76
CA ARG A 78 3.53 -11.51 -12.93
C ARG A 78 2.08 -11.82 -12.58
N LEU A 79 1.55 -12.92 -13.10
CA LEU A 79 0.17 -13.34 -12.85
C LEU A 79 -0.04 -13.79 -11.40
N ALA A 80 0.89 -14.57 -10.84
CA ALA A 80 0.83 -14.96 -9.43
C ALA A 80 0.87 -13.74 -8.51
N ALA A 81 1.78 -12.78 -8.77
CA ALA A 81 1.88 -11.55 -8.01
C ALA A 81 0.62 -10.69 -8.10
N TYR A 82 -0.02 -10.64 -9.27
CA TYR A 82 -1.29 -9.93 -9.48
C TYR A 82 -2.44 -10.56 -8.68
N LEU A 83 -2.55 -11.89 -8.67
CA LEU A 83 -3.66 -12.61 -8.02
C LEU A 83 -3.50 -12.75 -6.50
N ASP A 84 -2.26 -12.71 -6.01
CA ASP A 84 -1.93 -12.90 -4.60
C ASP A 84 -1.90 -11.60 -3.78
N GLN A 85 -2.16 -10.43 -4.41
CA GLN A 85 -2.25 -9.18 -3.67
C GLN A 85 -3.46 -9.20 -2.73
N SER A 86 -3.18 -9.51 -1.46
CA SER A 86 -4.09 -9.28 -0.32
C SER A 86 -4.57 -7.83 -0.19
N GLU A 87 -3.93 -6.88 -0.90
CA GLU A 87 -4.30 -5.47 -0.99
C GLU A 87 -5.61 -5.24 -1.75
N TRP A 88 -5.89 -6.07 -2.75
CA TRP A 88 -7.16 -6.07 -3.47
C TRP A 88 -8.20 -6.64 -2.53
N ALA A 89 -7.96 -7.82 -1.96
CA ALA A 89 -8.88 -8.48 -1.03
C ALA A 89 -9.13 -7.74 0.31
N ASP A 90 -8.60 -6.54 0.50
CA ASP A 90 -9.02 -5.65 1.59
C ASP A 90 -10.42 -5.10 1.32
N ALA A 91 -11.37 -5.42 2.20
CA ALA A 91 -12.70 -4.83 2.22
C ALA A 91 -12.65 -3.28 2.16
N SER A 92 -11.63 -2.62 2.71
CA SER A 92 -11.53 -1.15 2.64
C SER A 92 -11.20 -0.63 1.24
N SER A 93 -10.40 -1.36 0.46
CA SER A 93 -10.11 -1.06 -0.94
C SER A 93 -11.34 -1.27 -1.81
N TRP A 94 -12.06 -2.39 -1.61
CA TRP A 94 -13.26 -2.71 -2.39
C TRP A 94 -14.50 -1.88 -2.04
N ARG A 95 -14.62 -1.33 -0.83
CA ARG A 95 -15.75 -0.47 -0.45
C ARG A 95 -15.95 0.70 -1.42
N LEU A 96 -14.87 1.37 -1.82
CA LEU A 96 -14.92 2.46 -2.78
C LEU A 96 -15.52 1.99 -4.12
N TRP A 97 -15.06 0.83 -4.61
CA TRP A 97 -15.53 0.23 -5.85
C TRP A 97 -16.98 -0.23 -5.77
N VAL A 98 -17.39 -0.85 -4.66
CA VAL A 98 -18.78 -1.25 -4.41
C VAL A 98 -19.71 -0.05 -4.38
N ASP A 99 -19.33 1.01 -3.68
CA ASP A 99 -20.09 2.26 -3.67
C ASP A 99 -20.15 2.90 -5.07
N ALA A 100 -19.03 2.89 -5.81
CA ALA A 100 -18.98 3.41 -7.17
C ALA A 100 -19.89 2.62 -8.13
N TRP A 101 -19.94 1.29 -8.03
CA TRP A 101 -20.87 0.47 -8.81
C TRP A 101 -22.33 0.83 -8.51
N GLY A 102 -22.68 1.01 -7.24
CA GLY A 102 -23.99 1.49 -6.84
C GLY A 102 -24.31 2.88 -7.40
N GLU A 103 -23.39 3.83 -7.26
CA GLU A 103 -23.52 5.21 -7.74
C GLU A 103 -23.61 5.29 -9.27
N SER A 104 -22.94 4.38 -9.99
CA SER A 104 -22.93 4.34 -11.46
C SER A 104 -24.32 4.20 -12.09
N VAL A 105 -25.27 3.63 -11.33
CA VAL A 105 -26.69 3.51 -11.73
C VAL A 105 -27.31 4.90 -11.92
N HIS A 106 -26.87 5.89 -11.14
CA HIS A 106 -27.44 7.23 -11.08
C HIS A 106 -26.53 8.32 -11.67
N SER A 107 -25.21 8.11 -11.68
CA SER A 107 -24.22 9.07 -12.20
C SER A 107 -23.53 8.58 -13.48
N PRO A 108 -23.83 9.18 -14.65
CA PRO A 108 -23.14 8.87 -15.90
C PRO A 108 -21.62 9.12 -15.84
N LEU A 109 -21.17 10.13 -15.07
CA LEU A 109 -19.75 10.47 -14.93
C LEU A 109 -18.99 9.40 -14.15
N VAL A 110 -19.58 8.85 -13.09
CA VAL A 110 -19.01 7.73 -12.34
C VAL A 110 -18.99 6.47 -13.19
N ARG A 111 -20.08 6.18 -13.93
CA ARG A 111 -20.16 5.04 -14.86
C ARG A 111 -19.07 5.08 -15.93
N ASP A 112 -18.86 6.25 -16.53
CA ASP A 112 -17.84 6.46 -17.55
C ASP A 112 -16.42 6.28 -16.97
N THR A 113 -16.19 6.73 -15.73
CA THR A 113 -14.92 6.52 -15.02
C THR A 113 -14.67 5.04 -14.70
N LEU A 114 -15.70 4.32 -14.23
CA LEU A 114 -15.64 2.86 -14.05
C LEU A 114 -15.31 2.14 -15.36
N GLY A 115 -15.97 2.51 -16.45
CA GLY A 115 -15.74 1.90 -17.76
C GLY A 115 -14.31 2.09 -18.26
N ARG A 116 -13.72 3.29 -18.07
CA ARG A 116 -12.31 3.52 -18.40
C ARG A 116 -11.36 2.68 -17.56
N PHE A 117 -11.62 2.57 -16.26
CA PHE A 117 -10.81 1.75 -15.36
C PHE A 117 -10.87 0.27 -15.76
N ASP A 118 -12.08 -0.26 -15.97
CA ASP A 118 -12.32 -1.65 -16.38
C ASP A 118 -11.57 -2.00 -17.68
N VAL A 119 -11.61 -1.12 -18.69
CA VAL A 119 -10.85 -1.29 -19.93
C VAL A 119 -9.35 -1.35 -19.67
N GLY A 120 -8.81 -0.42 -18.87
CA GLY A 120 -7.38 -0.39 -18.53
C GLY A 120 -6.96 -1.63 -17.74
N TRP A 121 -7.75 -2.02 -16.76
CA TRP A 121 -7.48 -3.16 -15.90
C TRP A 121 -7.45 -4.49 -16.69
N ARG A 122 -8.45 -4.70 -17.56
CA ARG A 122 -8.47 -5.86 -18.47
C ARG A 122 -7.26 -5.87 -19.40
N ALA A 123 -6.84 -4.71 -19.90
CA ALA A 123 -5.68 -4.61 -20.79
C ALA A 123 -4.39 -5.03 -20.07
N VAL A 124 -4.19 -4.62 -18.81
CA VAL A 124 -3.02 -5.04 -18.00
C VAL A 124 -2.97 -6.56 -17.85
N LEU A 125 -4.10 -7.19 -17.54
CA LEU A 125 -4.15 -8.63 -17.37
C LEU A 125 -3.98 -9.38 -18.71
N ALA A 126 -4.62 -8.89 -19.77
CA ALA A 126 -4.50 -9.47 -21.10
C ALA A 126 -3.04 -9.45 -21.60
N GLU A 127 -2.29 -8.38 -21.34
CA GLU A 127 -0.86 -8.29 -21.66
C GLU A 127 -0.05 -9.43 -20.99
N VAL A 128 -0.29 -9.70 -19.70
CA VAL A 128 0.36 -10.80 -18.98
C VAL A 128 0.01 -12.15 -19.60
N LEU A 129 -1.25 -12.35 -19.95
CA LEU A 129 -1.73 -13.59 -20.58
C LEU A 129 -1.13 -13.80 -21.98
N GLU A 130 -1.08 -12.76 -22.80
CA GLU A 130 -0.48 -12.76 -24.14
C GLU A 130 1.02 -13.05 -24.09
N ASP A 131 1.74 -12.44 -23.14
CA ASP A 131 3.16 -12.71 -22.94
C ASP A 131 3.41 -14.16 -22.51
N GLY A 132 2.57 -14.72 -21.63
CA GLY A 132 2.68 -16.12 -21.24
C GLY A 132 2.39 -17.10 -22.36
N VAL A 133 1.46 -16.79 -23.27
CA VAL A 133 1.26 -17.57 -24.51
C VAL A 133 2.50 -17.49 -25.38
N ARG A 134 3.05 -16.28 -25.59
CA ARG A 134 4.24 -16.04 -26.43
C ARG A 134 5.48 -16.77 -25.90
N GLN A 135 5.62 -16.86 -24.59
CA GLN A 135 6.73 -17.54 -23.91
C GLN A 135 6.47 -19.04 -23.67
N GLY A 136 5.31 -19.57 -24.05
CA GLY A 136 4.96 -20.98 -23.90
C GLY A 136 4.69 -21.41 -22.46
N CYS A 137 4.34 -20.47 -21.56
CA CYS A 137 4.00 -20.74 -20.17
C CYS A 137 2.64 -21.43 -20.01
N TRP A 138 1.69 -21.15 -20.92
CA TRP A 138 0.36 -21.74 -20.96
C TRP A 138 -0.23 -21.68 -22.38
N ARG A 139 -1.37 -22.33 -22.57
CA ARG A 139 -2.22 -22.17 -23.75
C ARG A 139 -3.45 -21.36 -23.38
N CYS A 140 -3.73 -20.33 -24.17
CA CYS A 140 -4.90 -19.47 -24.02
C CYS A 140 -5.30 -19.01 -25.42
N ASP A 141 -6.48 -19.41 -25.88
CA ASP A 141 -6.94 -19.15 -27.25
C ASP A 141 -7.34 -17.68 -27.44
N ASP A 142 -7.94 -17.09 -26.41
CA ASP A 142 -8.32 -15.67 -26.37
C ASP A 142 -7.89 -15.04 -25.04
N PRO A 143 -6.68 -14.44 -24.99
CA PRO A 143 -6.19 -13.74 -23.81
C PRO A 143 -7.06 -12.55 -23.38
N GLN A 144 -7.73 -11.88 -24.31
CA GLN A 144 -8.55 -10.70 -24.03
C GLN A 144 -9.85 -11.11 -23.33
N ASP A 145 -10.53 -12.12 -23.86
CA ASP A 145 -11.76 -12.67 -23.26
C ASP A 145 -11.47 -13.40 -21.93
N THR A 146 -10.32 -14.07 -21.84
CA THR A 146 -9.86 -14.69 -20.57
C THR A 146 -9.58 -13.62 -19.51
N ALA A 147 -8.92 -12.52 -19.87
CA ALA A 147 -8.71 -11.40 -18.95
C ALA A 147 -10.05 -10.80 -18.49
N ALA A 148 -11.02 -10.61 -19.40
CA ALA A 148 -12.35 -10.11 -19.05
C ALA A 148 -13.08 -11.03 -18.06
N ARG A 149 -13.04 -12.35 -18.25
CA ARG A 149 -13.62 -13.31 -17.30
C ARG A 149 -12.93 -13.28 -15.94
N LEU A 150 -11.60 -13.25 -15.92
CA LEU A 150 -10.84 -13.19 -14.67
C LEU A 150 -11.13 -11.90 -13.89
N VAL A 151 -11.16 -10.75 -14.55
CA VAL A 151 -11.55 -9.46 -13.93
C VAL A 151 -12.96 -9.52 -13.36
N ALA A 152 -13.94 -10.03 -14.12
CA ALA A 152 -15.32 -10.16 -13.64
C ALA A 152 -15.45 -11.07 -12.40
N VAL A 153 -14.66 -12.13 -12.34
CA VAL A 153 -14.59 -13.02 -11.17
C VAL A 153 -13.94 -12.29 -9.98
N ILE A 154 -12.86 -11.55 -10.20
CA ILE A 154 -12.16 -10.79 -9.16
C ILE A 154 -13.09 -9.71 -8.57
N ASP A 155 -13.88 -9.03 -9.40
CA ASP A 155 -14.92 -8.10 -8.95
C ASP A 155 -15.93 -8.78 -8.01
N GLY A 156 -16.40 -9.96 -8.40
CA GLY A 156 -17.30 -10.77 -7.58
C GLY A 156 -16.68 -11.16 -6.24
N ILE A 157 -15.42 -11.60 -6.24
CA ILE A 157 -14.67 -11.91 -5.02
C ILE A 157 -14.54 -10.65 -4.16
N GLY A 158 -14.21 -9.51 -4.75
CA GLY A 158 -14.07 -8.23 -4.07
C GLY A 158 -15.36 -7.77 -3.38
N LEU A 159 -16.49 -7.87 -4.08
CA LEU A 159 -17.80 -7.64 -3.51
C LEU A 159 -18.05 -8.58 -2.32
N HIS A 160 -17.75 -9.87 -2.45
CA HIS A 160 -17.92 -10.84 -1.36
C HIS A 160 -17.03 -10.53 -0.16
N THR A 161 -15.77 -10.13 -0.34
CA THR A 161 -14.90 -9.70 0.77
C THR A 161 -15.40 -8.44 1.48
N THR A 162 -16.18 -7.61 0.78
CA THR A 162 -16.75 -6.37 1.34
C THR A 162 -18.04 -6.62 2.11
N VAL A 163 -18.95 -7.42 1.54
CA VAL A 163 -20.30 -7.64 2.07
C VAL A 163 -20.35 -8.84 3.02
N HIS A 164 -19.48 -9.84 2.82
CA HIS A 164 -19.41 -11.09 3.57
C HIS A 164 -18.01 -11.32 4.15
N ALA A 165 -17.41 -10.26 4.72
CA ALA A 165 -16.03 -10.26 5.18
C ALA A 165 -15.70 -11.37 6.20
N GLU A 166 -16.67 -11.81 7.01
CA GLU A 166 -16.50 -12.91 7.97
C GLU A 166 -16.40 -14.28 7.28
N ASP A 167 -17.07 -14.47 6.14
CA ASP A 167 -17.11 -15.72 5.39
C ASP A 167 -15.94 -15.85 4.40
N VAL A 168 -15.46 -14.71 3.89
CA VAL A 168 -14.42 -14.63 2.86
C VAL A 168 -13.26 -13.77 3.34
N PRO A 169 -12.37 -14.32 4.20
CA PRO A 169 -11.17 -13.60 4.61
C PRO A 169 -10.23 -13.39 3.40
N PRO A 170 -9.36 -12.37 3.44
CA PRO A 170 -8.50 -12.00 2.31
C PRO A 170 -7.66 -13.16 1.74
N GLU A 171 -7.15 -14.04 2.60
CA GLU A 171 -6.35 -15.19 2.19
C GLU A 171 -7.18 -16.19 1.38
N ARG A 172 -8.46 -16.35 1.72
CA ARG A 172 -9.39 -17.21 0.98
C ARG A 172 -9.77 -16.58 -0.36
N ALA A 173 -9.97 -15.27 -0.40
CA ALA A 173 -10.25 -14.54 -1.64
C ALA A 173 -9.09 -14.65 -2.64
N ALA A 174 -7.85 -14.43 -2.19
CA ALA A 174 -6.65 -14.59 -3.02
C ALA A 174 -6.52 -16.04 -3.54
N ALA A 175 -6.76 -17.03 -2.68
CA ALA A 175 -6.76 -18.44 -3.07
C ALA A 175 -7.83 -18.76 -4.13
N TRP A 176 -9.02 -18.15 -4.06
CA TRP A 176 -10.07 -18.33 -5.08
C TRP A 176 -9.68 -17.70 -6.42
N ALA A 177 -9.17 -16.47 -6.41
CA ALA A 177 -8.72 -15.78 -7.62
C ALA A 177 -7.62 -16.58 -8.33
N ARG A 178 -6.61 -17.04 -7.56
CA ARG A 178 -5.55 -17.91 -8.05
C ARG A 178 -6.09 -19.20 -8.64
N ARG A 179 -6.95 -19.90 -7.89
CA ARG A 179 -7.48 -21.20 -8.33
C ARG A 179 -8.26 -21.08 -9.63
N LEU A 180 -9.03 -20.01 -9.82
CA LEU A 180 -9.81 -19.78 -11.03
C LEU A 180 -8.90 -19.46 -12.22
N ALA A 181 -7.83 -18.69 -12.04
CA ALA A 181 -6.83 -18.49 -13.09
C ALA A 181 -6.11 -19.79 -13.50
N GLU A 182 -5.72 -20.62 -12.53
CA GLU A 182 -5.10 -21.93 -12.79
C GLU A 182 -6.04 -22.86 -13.58
N LEU A 183 -7.35 -22.82 -13.29
CA LEU A 183 -8.35 -23.59 -14.02
C LEU A 183 -8.56 -23.10 -15.46
N GLU A 184 -8.63 -21.78 -15.67
CA GLU A 184 -8.77 -21.18 -17.00
C GLU A 184 -7.53 -21.45 -17.88
N LEU A 185 -6.33 -21.43 -17.29
CA LEU A 185 -5.08 -21.62 -18.03
C LEU A 185 -4.60 -23.07 -18.11
N GLY A 186 -5.18 -23.97 -17.29
CA GLY A 186 -4.78 -25.37 -17.22
C GLY A 186 -3.36 -25.58 -16.69
N VAL A 187 -2.82 -24.63 -15.91
CA VAL A 187 -1.47 -24.69 -15.33
C VAL A 187 -1.49 -24.31 -13.86
N ALA A 188 -0.59 -24.88 -13.07
CA ALA A 188 -0.35 -24.41 -11.71
C ALA A 188 0.53 -23.16 -11.77
N LEU A 189 0.14 -22.10 -11.05
CA LEU A 189 0.95 -20.90 -10.93
C LEU A 189 2.03 -21.11 -9.84
N PRO A 190 3.19 -20.45 -9.94
CA PRO A 190 4.17 -20.45 -8.86
C PRO A 190 3.56 -19.81 -7.61
N GLU A 191 4.10 -20.14 -6.43
CA GLU A 191 3.82 -19.32 -5.24
C GLU A 191 4.13 -17.86 -5.58
N ALA A 192 3.25 -16.96 -5.14
CA ALA A 192 3.49 -15.58 -5.44
C ALA A 192 4.82 -15.18 -4.82
N PRO A 193 5.67 -14.49 -5.58
CA PRO A 193 6.90 -13.97 -5.03
C PRO A 193 6.54 -13.11 -3.81
N PRO A 194 7.31 -13.21 -2.71
CA PRO A 194 7.01 -12.45 -1.50
C PRO A 194 6.85 -10.98 -1.86
N PRO A 195 6.01 -10.22 -1.14
CA PRO A 195 5.85 -8.79 -1.38
C PRO A 195 7.21 -8.10 -1.21
N VAL A 196 7.95 -7.98 -2.31
CA VAL A 196 9.09 -7.10 -2.43
C VAL A 196 8.63 -5.67 -2.18
N VAL A 197 9.35 -5.11 -1.25
CA VAL A 197 9.26 -3.79 -0.67
C VAL A 197 9.37 -2.73 -1.76
N ILE A 198 8.37 -1.85 -1.89
CA ILE A 198 8.57 -0.60 -2.64
C ILE A 198 9.57 0.23 -1.81
N PRO A 199 10.77 0.55 -2.30
CA PRO A 199 11.66 1.45 -1.60
C PRO A 199 10.98 2.82 -1.58
N VAL A 200 10.44 3.21 -0.43
CA VAL A 200 10.04 4.60 -0.20
C VAL A 200 11.33 5.43 -0.26
N ALA A 201 11.33 6.55 -0.98
CA ALA A 201 12.48 7.45 -1.01
C ALA A 201 12.88 7.79 0.45
N PRO A 202 14.11 7.47 0.90
CA PRO A 202 14.39 7.40 2.32
C PRO A 202 14.43 8.81 2.91
N ARG A 203 13.40 9.17 3.68
CA ARG A 203 13.56 10.19 4.71
C ARG A 203 14.38 9.59 5.84
N VAL A 204 15.67 9.90 5.78
CA VAL A 204 16.65 9.54 6.77
C VAL A 204 16.49 10.43 8.00
N HIS A 205 16.15 9.86 9.15
CA HIS A 205 16.36 10.53 10.43
C HIS A 205 17.71 10.11 10.99
N SER A 206 18.48 11.09 11.46
CA SER A 206 19.82 10.86 12.01
C SER A 206 19.94 11.49 13.40
N THR A 207 20.38 10.70 14.36
CA THR A 207 20.61 11.12 15.76
C THR A 207 22.01 10.73 16.17
N ARG A 208 22.73 11.64 16.81
CA ARG A 208 24.01 11.34 17.42
C ARG A 208 23.79 10.94 18.88
N ILE A 209 24.33 9.79 19.29
CA ILE A 209 24.27 9.29 20.67
C ILE A 209 25.68 9.21 21.25
N GLU A 210 25.84 9.85 22.40
CA GLU A 210 27.07 9.78 23.20
C GLU A 210 26.99 8.57 24.14
N ILE A 211 27.93 7.63 23.98
CA ILE A 211 27.96 6.37 24.74
C ILE A 211 28.48 6.63 26.14
N ARG A 212 27.68 6.26 27.15
CA ARG A 212 28.01 6.46 28.57
C ARG A 212 28.65 5.20 29.13
N GLY A 213 29.44 5.35 30.19
CA GLY A 213 30.10 4.20 30.83
C GLY A 213 29.14 3.11 31.34
N ARG A 214 27.87 3.46 31.63
CA ARG A 214 26.82 2.52 32.03
C ARG A 214 26.24 1.71 30.87
N ASP A 215 26.47 2.16 29.64
CA ASP A 215 25.97 1.53 28.42
C ASP A 215 26.94 0.42 27.95
N LEU A 216 28.03 0.18 28.68
CA LEU A 216 29.09 -0.75 28.35
C LEU A 216 29.05 -2.00 29.23
N ASP A 217 29.39 -3.14 28.65
CA ASP A 217 29.66 -4.39 29.36
C ASP A 217 31.03 -4.39 30.06
N ALA A 218 31.35 -5.48 30.75
CA ALA A 218 32.64 -5.65 31.43
C ALA A 218 33.85 -5.69 30.49
N HIS A 219 33.65 -5.87 29.19
CA HIS A 219 34.68 -5.88 28.15
C HIS A 219 34.85 -4.51 27.49
N GLY A 220 34.03 -3.52 27.86
CA GLY A 220 34.07 -2.17 27.31
C GLY A 220 33.36 -2.04 25.96
N HIS A 221 32.52 -3.01 25.58
CA HIS A 221 31.64 -2.92 24.43
C HIS A 221 30.25 -2.45 24.83
N VAL A 222 29.51 -1.84 23.92
CA VAL A 222 28.10 -1.51 24.17
C VAL A 222 27.30 -2.77 24.48
N ASP A 223 26.62 -2.74 25.63
CA ASP A 223 25.73 -3.81 26.06
C ASP A 223 24.56 -3.96 25.08
N PRO A 224 24.16 -5.19 24.71
CA PRO A 224 23.04 -5.40 23.79
C PRO A 224 21.72 -4.74 24.23
N ALA A 225 21.43 -4.64 25.52
CA ALA A 225 20.23 -3.95 26.01
C ALA A 225 20.34 -2.43 25.80
N ALA A 226 21.53 -1.85 25.99
CA ALA A 226 21.77 -0.44 25.68
C ALA A 226 21.62 -0.14 24.18
N LEU A 227 22.05 -1.06 23.31
CA LEU A 227 21.83 -0.94 21.87
C LEU A 227 20.34 -0.86 21.52
N PHE A 228 19.48 -1.70 22.12
CA PHE A 228 18.04 -1.63 21.83
C PHE A 228 17.43 -0.29 22.22
N ALA A 229 17.86 0.30 23.34
CA ALA A 229 17.42 1.64 23.74
C ALA A 229 17.85 2.71 22.73
N PHE A 230 19.05 2.60 22.16
CA PHE A 230 19.52 3.51 21.11
C PHE A 230 18.67 3.39 19.84
N LEU A 231 18.39 2.16 19.40
CA LEU A 231 17.53 1.90 18.25
C LEU A 231 16.11 2.45 18.45
N GLU A 232 15.55 2.27 19.66
CA GLU A 232 14.24 2.81 20.04
C GLU A 232 14.22 4.34 20.02
N GLU A 233 15.27 5.00 20.52
CA GLU A 233 15.38 6.46 20.52
C GLU A 233 15.39 7.02 19.09
N ALA A 234 16.23 6.45 18.22
CA ALA A 234 16.32 6.86 16.81
C ALA A 234 15.00 6.62 16.07
N ARG A 235 14.34 5.49 16.34
CA ARG A 235 13.05 5.15 15.73
C ARG A 235 11.93 6.04 16.22
N SER A 236 11.86 6.35 17.50
CA SER A 236 10.85 7.24 18.08
C SER A 236 10.98 8.65 17.51
N ALA A 237 12.20 9.14 17.36
CA ALA A 237 12.47 10.44 16.75
C ALA A 237 12.11 10.47 15.26
N TRP A 238 12.25 9.34 14.54
CA TRP A 238 11.72 9.21 13.18
C TRP A 238 10.19 9.14 13.17
N LEU A 239 9.58 8.25 13.95
CA LEU A 239 8.15 7.93 13.95
C LEU A 239 7.31 9.15 14.37
N GLY A 240 7.78 9.94 15.34
CA GLY A 240 7.07 11.09 15.87
C GLY A 240 5.65 10.72 16.33
N GLU A 241 4.66 11.52 15.91
CA GLU A 241 3.23 11.27 16.17
C GLU A 241 2.51 10.52 15.02
N ARG A 242 3.24 10.02 14.00
CA ARG A 242 2.62 9.46 12.78
C ARG A 242 1.77 8.22 13.06
N VAL A 243 2.24 7.36 13.97
CA VAL A 243 1.53 6.15 14.43
C VAL A 243 1.82 5.95 15.92
N PRO A 244 1.10 6.66 16.82
CA PRO A 244 1.47 6.75 18.23
C PRO A 244 1.30 5.42 18.99
N ASP A 245 0.44 4.53 18.50
CA ASP A 245 0.14 3.24 19.12
C ASP A 245 0.97 2.08 18.56
N ALA A 246 1.99 2.37 17.73
CA ALA A 246 2.81 1.32 17.12
C ALA A 246 3.69 0.64 18.17
N VAL A 247 3.68 -0.70 18.17
CA VAL A 247 4.52 -1.54 19.02
C VAL A 247 5.50 -2.34 18.18
N VAL A 248 6.66 -2.65 18.76
CA VAL A 248 7.66 -3.50 18.13
C VAL A 248 7.27 -4.97 18.29
N THR A 249 7.18 -5.69 17.18
CA THR A 249 6.88 -7.14 17.18
C THR A 249 8.12 -7.98 16.93
N HIS A 250 9.09 -7.45 16.17
CA HIS A 250 10.30 -8.17 15.83
C HIS A 250 11.47 -7.22 15.61
N VAL A 251 12.65 -7.58 16.13
CA VAL A 251 13.90 -6.85 15.86
C VAL A 251 14.98 -7.85 15.49
N SER A 252 15.67 -7.56 14.39
CA SER A 252 16.86 -8.29 13.95
C SER A 252 18.06 -7.36 13.99
N VAL A 253 19.19 -7.84 14.52
CA VAL A 253 20.42 -7.06 14.68
C VAL A 253 21.60 -7.85 14.14
N ALA A 254 22.40 -7.20 13.29
CA ALA A 254 23.64 -7.72 12.75
C ALA A 254 24.82 -6.81 13.14
N TYR A 255 25.75 -7.36 13.92
CA TYR A 255 27.00 -6.67 14.25
C TYR A 255 28.04 -6.95 13.16
N ARG A 256 28.54 -5.90 12.52
CA ARG A 256 29.73 -5.97 11.66
C ARG A 256 31.02 -5.89 12.48
N ARG A 257 30.96 -5.16 13.60
CA ARG A 257 32.03 -5.02 14.60
C ARG A 257 31.45 -4.56 15.93
N PRO A 258 32.12 -4.81 17.06
CA PRO A 258 31.69 -4.31 18.37
C PRO A 258 31.71 -2.77 18.41
N LEU A 259 30.78 -2.21 19.19
CA LEU A 259 30.72 -0.78 19.49
C LEU A 259 31.48 -0.51 20.80
N GLY A 260 32.35 0.50 20.79
CA GLY A 260 33.16 0.90 21.95
C GLY A 260 32.60 2.13 22.65
N ARG A 261 33.49 3.02 23.11
CA ARG A 261 33.13 4.27 23.80
C ARG A 261 32.86 5.45 22.87
N ASP A 262 33.23 5.33 21.60
CA ASP A 262 33.10 6.42 20.64
C ASP A 262 31.63 6.72 20.39
N ALA A 263 31.28 7.99 20.31
CA ALA A 263 29.93 8.41 19.94
C ALA A 263 29.52 7.80 18.59
N VAL A 264 28.23 7.49 18.48
CA VAL A 264 27.65 6.86 17.30
C VAL A 264 26.65 7.77 16.64
N THR A 265 26.56 7.66 15.31
CA THR A 265 25.46 8.21 14.53
C THR A 265 24.50 7.07 14.22
N LEU A 266 23.27 7.19 14.73
CA LEU A 266 22.17 6.32 14.36
C LEU A 266 21.39 6.93 13.21
N THR A 267 21.03 6.08 12.27
CA THR A 267 20.23 6.43 11.11
C THR A 267 19.01 5.52 11.10
N CYS A 268 17.80 6.08 11.03
CA CYS A 268 16.56 5.33 10.90
C CYS A 268 15.87 5.70 9.58
N THR A 269 15.45 4.69 8.83
CA THR A 269 14.70 4.83 7.59
C THR A 269 13.51 3.89 7.57
N LEU A 270 12.42 4.30 6.93
CA LEU A 270 11.36 3.39 6.56
C LEU A 270 11.85 2.41 5.50
N ASP A 271 11.72 1.11 5.79
CA ASP A 271 12.06 0.01 4.88
C ASP A 271 10.79 -0.40 4.14
N THR A 272 9.74 -0.81 4.85
CA THR A 272 8.44 -1.20 4.27
C THR A 272 7.26 -0.57 5.01
N VAL A 273 6.13 -0.43 4.33
CA VAL A 273 4.82 -0.22 4.96
C VAL A 273 3.86 -1.25 4.38
N GLY A 274 3.36 -2.13 5.24
CA GLY A 274 2.25 -3.03 4.93
C GLY A 274 0.97 -2.59 5.62
N ARG A 275 -0.06 -3.43 5.60
CA ARG A 275 -1.37 -3.13 6.20
C ARG A 275 -1.40 -3.32 7.72
N VAL A 276 -0.77 -4.38 8.23
CA VAL A 276 -0.72 -4.68 9.68
C VAL A 276 0.60 -4.20 10.25
N THR A 277 1.69 -4.51 9.54
CA THR A 277 3.04 -4.19 9.97
C THR A 277 3.72 -3.20 9.03
N PHE A 278 4.62 -2.39 9.57
CA PHE A 278 5.61 -1.64 8.80
C PHE A 278 7.00 -1.93 9.37
N ARG A 279 8.05 -1.73 8.57
CA ARG A 279 9.42 -2.06 8.94
C ARG A 279 10.31 -0.85 8.82
N THR A 280 11.15 -0.62 9.81
CA THR A 280 12.25 0.33 9.76
C THR A 280 13.58 -0.39 9.62
N ARG A 281 14.55 0.28 9.00
CA ARG A 281 15.95 -0.13 8.96
C ARG A 281 16.76 0.91 9.71
N GLU A 282 17.61 0.42 10.60
CA GLU A 282 18.50 1.26 11.40
C GLU A 282 19.96 0.92 11.12
N THR A 283 20.82 1.93 11.10
CA THR A 283 22.27 1.74 11.06
C THR A 283 22.93 2.52 12.19
N VAL A 284 23.91 1.90 12.84
CA VAL A 284 24.75 2.53 13.87
C VAL A 284 26.16 2.65 13.31
N ALA A 285 26.61 3.87 13.07
CA ALA A 285 27.92 4.17 12.52
C ALA A 285 28.81 4.89 13.54
N THR A 286 30.11 4.62 13.50
CA THR A 286 31.13 5.50 14.10
C THR A 286 31.96 6.13 12.96
N ASP A 287 32.97 6.90 13.30
CA ASP A 287 33.91 7.47 12.32
C ASP A 287 34.60 6.40 11.44
N ALA A 288 34.67 5.16 11.92
CA ALA A 288 35.19 4.00 11.18
C ALA A 288 34.15 3.30 10.28
N GLY A 289 32.94 3.88 10.11
CA GLY A 289 31.86 3.34 9.28
C GLY A 289 30.79 2.58 10.06
N VAL A 290 29.86 1.93 9.34
CA VAL A 290 28.73 1.19 9.93
C VAL A 290 29.22 0.00 10.77
N ALA A 291 28.84 -0.02 12.04
CA ALA A 291 29.19 -1.06 13.00
C ALA A 291 28.05 -2.04 13.24
N VAL A 292 26.81 -1.56 13.20
CA VAL A 292 25.60 -2.36 13.42
C VAL A 292 24.54 -2.00 12.39
N GLU A 293 23.87 -3.01 11.87
CA GLU A 293 22.66 -2.87 11.07
C GLU A 293 21.53 -3.56 11.82
N ALA A 294 20.39 -2.91 11.90
CA ALA A 294 19.19 -3.47 12.50
C ALA A 294 18.00 -3.26 11.58
N ALA A 295 17.00 -4.10 11.78
CA ALA A 295 15.72 -3.92 11.14
C ALA A 295 14.60 -4.35 12.08
N THR A 296 13.61 -3.49 12.20
CA THR A 296 12.56 -3.55 13.20
C THR A 296 11.20 -3.61 12.51
N THR A 297 10.39 -4.61 12.84
CA THR A 297 8.99 -4.71 12.44
C THR A 297 8.09 -4.17 13.54
N LEU A 298 7.13 -3.34 13.16
CA LEU A 298 6.17 -2.68 14.04
C LEU A 298 4.75 -2.91 13.56
N GLU A 299 3.78 -2.90 14.46
CA GLU A 299 2.34 -2.96 14.16
C GLU A 299 1.53 -2.10 15.12
N VAL A 300 0.26 -1.82 14.81
CA VAL A 300 -0.69 -1.29 15.79
C VAL A 300 -1.52 -2.45 16.36
N PRO A 301 -1.50 -2.70 17.67
CA PRO A 301 -2.23 -3.83 18.24
C PRO A 301 -3.73 -3.79 17.92
N GLY A 302 -4.25 -4.91 17.41
CA GLY A 302 -5.69 -5.10 17.22
C GLY A 302 -6.32 -4.38 16.04
N ARG A 303 -5.54 -3.70 15.18
CA ARG A 303 -6.06 -3.11 13.93
C ARG A 303 -4.99 -2.98 12.84
N ALA A 304 -5.46 -2.87 11.60
CA ALA A 304 -4.62 -2.44 10.50
C ALA A 304 -4.27 -0.94 10.60
N LEU A 305 -3.15 -0.55 9.99
CA LEU A 305 -2.85 0.83 9.63
C LEU A 305 -3.91 1.34 8.67
N THR A 306 -4.41 2.55 8.91
CA THR A 306 -5.29 3.28 8.01
C THR A 306 -4.54 3.74 6.76
N GLY A 307 -5.26 4.05 5.68
CA GLY A 307 -4.64 4.63 4.47
C GLY A 307 -3.86 5.91 4.77
N ALA A 308 -4.39 6.77 5.64
CA ALA A 308 -3.73 8.01 6.06
C ALA A 308 -2.42 7.75 6.81
N GLU A 309 -2.38 6.80 7.75
CA GLU A 309 -1.17 6.41 8.46
C GLU A 309 -0.11 5.84 7.51
N ARG A 310 -0.53 5.02 6.53
CA ARG A 310 0.39 4.47 5.53
C ARG A 310 0.98 5.57 4.63
N GLU A 311 0.16 6.49 4.17
CA GLU A 311 0.64 7.65 3.40
C GLU A 311 1.53 8.57 4.26
N GLU A 312 1.24 8.73 5.54
CA GLU A 312 2.02 9.57 6.45
C GLU A 312 3.38 8.96 6.79
N LEU A 313 3.44 7.64 7.00
CA LEU A 313 4.70 6.91 7.13
C LEU A 313 5.55 7.06 5.85
N ALA A 314 4.91 7.05 4.67
CA ALA A 314 5.59 7.17 3.39
C ALA A 314 6.02 8.61 3.01
N ARG A 315 5.56 9.64 3.74
CA ARG A 315 5.78 11.07 3.44
C ARG A 315 7.03 11.67 4.08
#